data_AF-A0A916STT4-F1
#
_entry.id   AF-A0A916STT4-F1
#
_cell.length_a   1.000
_cell.length_b   1.000
_cell.length_c   1.000
_cell.angle_alpha   90.00
_cell.angle_beta   90.00
_cell.angle_gamma   90.00
#
_symmetry.space_group_name_H-M   'P 1'
#
loop_
_entity.id
_entity.type
_entity.pdbx_description
1 polymer ?
#
loop_
_entity_poly.entity_id
_entity_poly.type
_entity_poly.pdbx_seq_one_letter_code
_entity_poly.pdbx_strand_id
1 'polypeptide(L)'
;MLLGFVFLWAFLDKAFGLGFATPRARARVHGGSPTSGFLAGVDGTFANASHSMAGQAWVDWAFMSGMFLVGTALLLGIALRPAAAGATMLMGSLWLASLPLENNPVVDELILYAATAIALAACGAGHTWGLGRQWSAIVGGVGLRWLA
;
A
#
# COMPACT_ATOMS: atom_id res chain seq x y z
N MET A 1 11.08 7.52 0.43
CA MET A 1 11.05 8.19 -0.89
C MET A 1 10.72 7.22 -2.01
N LEU A 2 11.64 6.34 -2.46
CA LEU A 2 11.37 5.41 -3.57
C LEU A 2 10.18 4.47 -3.30
N LEU A 3 10.10 3.89 -2.11
CA LEU A 3 8.96 3.05 -1.74
C LEU A 3 7.62 3.81 -1.80
N GLY A 4 7.55 5.04 -1.27
CA GLY A 4 6.36 5.87 -1.36
C GLY A 4 5.95 6.19 -2.80
N PHE A 5 6.94 6.41 -3.67
CA PHE A 5 6.71 6.58 -5.10
C PHE A 5 6.15 5.31 -5.74
N VAL A 6 6.62 4.11 -5.39
CA VAL A 6 6.05 2.84 -5.87
C VAL A 6 4.57 2.73 -5.54
N PHE A 7 4.17 3.04 -4.30
CA PHE A 7 2.76 3.05 -3.89
C PHE A 7 1.92 4.07 -4.65
N LEU A 8 2.41 5.31 -4.78
CA LEU A 8 1.72 6.38 -5.51
C LEU A 8 1.63 6.10 -7.00
N TRP A 9 2.68 5.56 -7.60
CA TRP A 9 2.69 5.17 -9.01
C TRP A 9 1.69 4.04 -9.26
N ALA A 10 1.68 3.01 -8.40
CA ALA A 10 0.71 1.93 -8.48
C ALA A 10 -0.74 2.46 -8.34
N PHE A 11 -0.96 3.47 -7.49
CA PHE A 11 -2.25 4.15 -7.40
C PHE A 11 -2.60 4.87 -8.70
N LEU A 12 -1.69 5.67 -9.26
CA LEU A 12 -1.92 6.43 -10.50
C LEU A 12 -2.21 5.51 -11.68
N ASP A 13 -1.43 4.44 -11.84
CA ASP A 13 -1.64 3.47 -12.91
C ASP A 13 -3.00 2.75 -12.77
N LYS A 14 -3.41 2.36 -11.55
CA LYS A 14 -4.72 1.73 -11.32
C LYS A 14 -5.90 2.70 -11.43
N ALA A 15 -5.70 3.97 -11.08
CA ALA A 15 -6.72 5.00 -11.19
C ALA A 15 -6.99 5.36 -12.66
N PHE A 16 -5.93 5.64 -13.42
CA PHE A 16 -6.02 6.20 -14.77
C PHE A 16 -5.79 5.18 -15.90
N GLY A 17 -5.27 3.98 -15.60
CA GLY A 17 -4.97 2.96 -16.60
C GLY A 17 -3.87 3.39 -17.55
N LEU A 18 -2.72 3.79 -17.00
CA LEU A 18 -1.60 4.33 -17.80
C LEU A 18 -0.98 3.27 -18.73
N GLY A 19 -1.30 1.98 -18.53
CA GLY A 19 -0.97 0.89 -19.44
C GLY A 19 0.31 0.14 -19.08
N PHE A 20 0.90 0.40 -17.92
CA PHE A 20 2.10 -0.31 -17.46
C PHE A 20 1.75 -1.64 -16.82
N ALA A 21 1.04 -1.61 -15.70
CA ALA A 21 0.53 -2.81 -15.03
C ALA A 21 -0.99 -2.95 -15.24
N THR A 22 -1.69 -1.83 -15.40
CA THR A 22 -3.15 -1.78 -15.55
C THR A 22 -3.52 -1.36 -16.97
N PRO A 23 -4.11 -2.26 -17.78
CA PRO A 23 -4.66 -1.88 -19.08
C PRO A 23 -5.74 -0.80 -18.92
N ARG A 24 -5.86 0.12 -19.90
CA ARG A 24 -6.86 1.21 -19.89
C ARG A 24 -8.28 0.72 -19.58
N ALA A 25 -8.67 -0.44 -20.12
CA ALA A 25 -9.99 -1.04 -19.89
C ALA A 25 -10.25 -1.48 -18.43
N ARG A 26 -9.19 -1.65 -17.62
CA ARG A 26 -9.29 -2.04 -16.20
C ARG A 26 -9.05 -0.86 -15.25
N ALA A 27 -8.89 0.36 -15.78
CA ALA A 27 -8.73 1.55 -14.95
C ALA A 27 -10.00 1.82 -14.13
N ARG A 28 -9.82 2.34 -12.92
CA ARG A 28 -10.95 2.71 -12.07
C ARG A 28 -11.83 3.79 -12.71
N VAL A 29 -11.25 4.76 -13.40
CA VAL A 29 -11.98 5.81 -14.14
C VAL A 29 -12.88 5.23 -15.23
N HIS A 30 -12.56 4.03 -15.74
CA HIS A 30 -13.35 3.31 -16.73
C HIS A 30 -14.29 2.25 -16.13
N GLY A 31 -14.51 2.28 -14.81
CA GLY A 31 -15.37 1.33 -14.10
C GLY A 31 -14.71 -0.01 -13.78
N GLY A 32 -13.39 -0.15 -14.00
CA GLY A 32 -12.63 -1.33 -13.59
C GLY A 32 -12.47 -1.41 -12.08
N SER A 33 -12.40 -2.63 -11.55
CA SER A 33 -12.12 -2.90 -10.14
C SER A 33 -10.61 -3.16 -9.97
N PRO A 34 -9.86 -2.29 -9.27
CA PRO A 34 -8.42 -2.44 -9.07
C PRO A 34 -8.01 -3.71 -8.34
N THR A 35 -8.91 -4.27 -7.51
CA THR A 35 -8.62 -5.46 -6.70
C THR A 35 -9.25 -6.73 -7.28
N SER A 36 -10.31 -6.65 -8.09
CA SER A 36 -10.97 -7.86 -8.61
C SER A 36 -10.04 -8.74 -9.43
N GLY A 37 -9.19 -8.16 -10.28
CA GLY A 37 -8.28 -8.93 -11.13
C GLY A 37 -7.23 -9.70 -10.33
N PHE A 38 -6.78 -9.14 -9.20
CA PHE A 38 -5.86 -9.80 -8.29
C PHE A 38 -6.61 -10.83 -7.45
N LEU A 39 -7.69 -10.43 -6.79
CA LEU A 39 -8.44 -11.28 -5.86
C LEU A 39 -9.10 -12.47 -6.56
N ALA A 40 -9.59 -12.32 -7.79
CA ALA A 40 -10.21 -13.39 -8.57
C ALA A 40 -9.21 -14.34 -9.24
N GLY A 41 -7.91 -13.98 -9.24
CA GLY A 41 -6.83 -14.85 -9.69
C GLY A 41 -6.12 -15.56 -8.52
N VAL A 42 -6.65 -15.44 -7.30
CA VAL A 42 -6.08 -16.10 -6.12
C VAL A 42 -6.45 -17.57 -6.15
N ASP A 43 -5.42 -18.42 -6.29
CA ASP A 43 -5.53 -19.85 -6.10
C ASP A 43 -5.01 -20.25 -4.71
N GLY A 44 -5.54 -21.33 -4.12
CA GLY A 44 -5.06 -21.88 -2.85
C GLY A 44 -5.94 -21.62 -1.62
N THR A 45 -5.35 -21.68 -0.42
CA THR A 45 -6.07 -21.75 0.87
C THR A 45 -6.94 -20.52 1.15
N PHE A 46 -6.59 -19.35 0.60
CA PHE A 46 -7.34 -18.10 0.77
C PHE A 46 -8.18 -17.70 -0.45
N ALA A 47 -8.31 -18.58 -1.45
CA ALA A 47 -9.10 -18.33 -2.66
C ALA A 47 -10.55 -17.99 -2.34
N ASN A 48 -11.20 -18.74 -1.46
CA ASN A 48 -12.61 -18.52 -1.15
C ASN A 48 -12.87 -17.16 -0.47
N ALA A 49 -11.99 -16.75 0.45
CA ALA A 49 -12.07 -15.45 1.10
C ALA A 49 -11.81 -14.32 0.11
N SER A 50 -10.78 -14.46 -0.73
CA SER A 50 -10.40 -13.47 -1.74
C SER A 50 -11.47 -13.31 -2.82
N HIS A 51 -12.01 -14.42 -3.34
CA HIS A 51 -13.12 -14.43 -4.30
C HIS A 51 -14.38 -13.78 -3.74
N SER A 52 -14.68 -14.00 -2.46
CA SER A 52 -15.83 -13.35 -1.82
C SER A 52 -15.68 -11.82 -1.78
N MET A 53 -14.45 -11.32 -1.66
CA MET A 53 -14.13 -9.88 -1.64
C MET A 53 -13.91 -9.30 -3.04
N ALA A 54 -13.65 -10.13 -4.05
CA ALA A 54 -13.38 -9.71 -5.41
C ALA A 54 -14.59 -8.97 -6.00
N GLY A 55 -14.35 -7.77 -6.53
CA GLY A 55 -15.39 -6.94 -7.16
C GLY A 55 -16.28 -6.17 -6.18
N GLN A 56 -16.03 -6.25 -4.87
CA GLN A 56 -16.72 -5.41 -3.90
C GLN A 56 -16.18 -3.98 -3.93
N ALA A 57 -17.06 -3.01 -4.21
CA ALA A 57 -16.66 -1.61 -4.38
C ALA A 57 -15.95 -1.01 -3.14
N TRP A 58 -16.31 -1.43 -1.92
CA TRP A 58 -15.67 -0.94 -0.71
C TRP A 58 -14.22 -1.44 -0.57
N VAL A 59 -13.90 -2.64 -1.09
CA VAL A 59 -12.54 -3.21 -1.09
C VAL A 59 -11.66 -2.38 -2.01
N ASP A 60 -12.16 -2.05 -3.19
CA ASP A 60 -11.47 -1.16 -4.14
C ASP A 60 -11.23 0.24 -3.56
N TRP A 61 -12.23 0.81 -2.88
CA TRP A 61 -12.09 2.09 -2.19
C TRP A 61 -11.06 2.05 -1.05
N ALA A 62 -11.09 1.00 -0.23
CA ALA A 62 -10.14 0.80 0.87
C ALA A 62 -8.71 0.61 0.34
N PHE A 63 -8.54 -0.21 -0.70
CA PHE A 63 -7.25 -0.48 -1.32
C PHE A 63 -6.65 0.77 -1.97
N MET A 64 -7.46 1.50 -2.77
CA MET A 64 -7.03 2.74 -3.40
C MET A 64 -6.68 3.83 -2.39
N SER A 65 -7.51 4.02 -1.36
CA SER A 65 -7.26 4.99 -0.30
C SER A 65 -6.02 4.61 0.51
N GLY A 66 -5.84 3.32 0.80
CA GLY A 66 -4.67 2.79 1.49
C GLY A 66 -3.37 3.08 0.73
N MET A 67 -3.30 2.74 -0.55
CA MET A 67 -2.12 3.02 -1.38
C MET A 67 -1.83 4.53 -1.49
N PHE A 68 -2.87 5.36 -1.66
CA PHE A 68 -2.70 6.81 -1.75
C PHE A 68 -2.19 7.42 -0.45
N LEU A 69 -2.81 7.07 0.69
CA LEU A 69 -2.44 7.58 2.00
C LEU A 69 -1.04 7.13 2.40
N VAL A 70 -0.74 5.83 2.28
CA VAL A 70 0.58 5.27 2.58
C VAL A 70 1.64 5.84 1.66
N GLY A 71 1.39 5.88 0.35
CA GLY A 71 2.32 6.41 -0.63
C GLY A 71 2.64 7.88 -0.38
N THR A 72 1.63 8.71 -0.13
CA THR A 72 1.79 10.13 0.19
C THR A 72 2.53 10.34 1.50
N ALA A 73 2.19 9.59 2.55
CA ALA A 73 2.86 9.68 3.85
C ALA A 73 4.35 9.29 3.78
N LEU A 74 4.67 8.19 3.08
CA LEU A 74 6.05 7.73 2.88
C LEU A 74 6.86 8.64 1.94
N LEU A 75 6.20 9.31 0.99
CA LEU A 75 6.84 10.24 0.05
C LEU A 75 7.07 11.61 0.69
N LEU A 76 6.13 12.12 1.48
CA LEU A 76 6.32 13.38 2.22
C LEU A 76 7.16 13.20 3.49
N GLY A 77 7.32 11.95 3.96
CA GLY A 77 8.02 11.63 5.20
C GLY A 77 7.27 12.05 6.45
N ILE A 78 5.93 12.12 6.37
CA ILE A 78 5.04 12.48 7.49
C ILE A 78 4.28 11.23 7.96
N ALA A 79 3.88 11.19 9.23
CA ALA A 79 3.07 10.10 9.79
C ALA A 79 3.62 8.70 9.46
N LEU A 80 4.93 8.50 9.60
CA LEU A 80 5.61 7.28 9.13
C LEU A 80 5.13 6.01 9.86
N ARG A 81 4.80 6.11 11.14
CA ARG A 81 4.28 4.98 11.93
C ARG A 81 2.93 4.46 11.42
N PRO A 82 1.87 5.29 11.33
CA PRO A 82 0.61 4.82 10.75
C PRO A 82 0.75 4.47 9.27
N ALA A 83 1.62 5.13 8.51
CA ALA A 83 1.91 4.75 7.13
C ALA A 83 2.53 3.35 7.04
N ALA A 84 3.50 3.01 7.90
CA ALA A 84 4.09 1.69 7.96
C ALA A 84 3.09 0.63 8.42
N ALA A 85 2.22 0.93 9.39
CA ALA A 85 1.15 0.05 9.81
C ALA A 85 0.16 -0.23 8.66
N GLY A 86 -0.27 0.81 7.95
CA GLY A 86 -1.14 0.68 6.77
C GLY A 86 -0.46 -0.10 5.63
N ALA A 87 0.81 0.18 5.34
CA ALA A 87 1.59 -0.53 4.33
C ALA A 87 1.69 -2.02 4.66
N THR A 88 1.99 -2.34 5.92
CA THR A 88 2.13 -3.72 6.40
C THR A 88 0.80 -4.46 6.34
N MET A 89 -0.30 -3.81 6.75
CA MET A 89 -1.63 -4.42 6.66
C MET A 89 -2.00 -4.69 5.20
N LEU A 90 -1.83 -3.70 4.32
CA LEU A 90 -2.17 -3.84 2.90
C LEU A 90 -1.32 -4.90 2.20
N MET A 91 0.01 -4.87 2.38
CA MET A 91 0.92 -5.85 1.78
C MET A 91 0.75 -7.24 2.39
N GLY A 92 0.55 -7.33 3.71
CA GLY A 92 0.34 -8.60 4.40
C GLY A 92 -0.96 -9.30 3.98
N SER A 93 -2.03 -8.53 3.76
CA SER A 93 -3.28 -9.09 3.20
C SER A 93 -3.09 -9.62 1.78
N LEU A 94 -2.37 -8.90 0.92
CA LEU A 94 -2.04 -9.38 -0.43
C LEU A 94 -1.12 -10.60 -0.40
N TRP A 95 -0.17 -10.64 0.54
CA TRP A 95 0.77 -11.75 0.69
C TRP A 95 0.03 -13.03 1.09
N LEU A 96 -0.88 -12.95 2.08
CA LEU A 96 -1.73 -14.07 2.47
C LEU A 96 -2.58 -14.56 1.30
N ALA A 97 -3.10 -13.64 0.49
CA ALA A 97 -3.86 -13.97 -0.70
C ALA A 97 -2.99 -14.57 -1.83
N SER A 98 -1.67 -14.41 -1.83
CA SER A 98 -0.80 -14.91 -2.89
C SER A 98 -0.21 -16.30 -2.61
N LEU A 99 -0.67 -16.99 -1.55
CA LEU A 99 -0.17 -18.31 -1.18
C LEU A 99 -0.84 -19.42 -1.99
N PRO A 100 -0.08 -20.35 -2.60
CA PRO A 100 1.37 -20.54 -2.49
C PRO A 100 2.18 -19.66 -3.45
N LEU A 101 3.27 -19.08 -2.95
CA LEU A 101 4.18 -18.24 -3.73
C LEU A 101 5.02 -19.06 -4.72
N GLU A 102 5.20 -18.54 -5.94
CA GLU A 102 5.89 -19.25 -7.03
C GLU A 102 7.41 -19.39 -6.81
N ASN A 103 8.07 -18.35 -6.32
CA ASN A 103 9.54 -18.30 -6.27
C ASN A 103 10.13 -18.64 -4.90
N ASN A 104 9.43 -18.30 -3.81
CA ASN A 104 9.93 -18.50 -2.45
C ASN A 104 8.74 -18.61 -1.48
N PRO A 105 8.71 -19.60 -0.58
CA PRO A 105 7.57 -19.84 0.30
C PRO A 105 7.34 -18.76 1.36
N VAL A 106 8.31 -17.88 1.60
CA VAL A 106 8.25 -16.89 2.68
C VAL A 106 8.54 -15.48 2.20
N VAL A 107 9.45 -15.26 1.26
CA VAL A 107 9.90 -13.91 0.90
C VAL A 107 9.51 -13.57 -0.53
N ASP A 108 8.63 -12.60 -0.67
CA ASP A 108 8.26 -11.99 -1.94
C ASP A 108 8.42 -10.45 -1.89
N GLU A 109 8.00 -9.79 -2.97
CA GLU A 109 8.04 -8.32 -3.03
C GLU A 109 7.12 -7.65 -2.00
N LEU A 110 5.98 -8.25 -1.65
CA LEU A 110 4.99 -7.69 -0.73
C LEU A 110 5.56 -7.62 0.69
N ILE A 111 6.20 -8.70 1.16
CA ILE A 111 6.91 -8.72 2.43
C ILE A 111 8.09 -7.77 2.42
N LEU A 112 8.82 -7.67 1.30
CA LEU A 112 9.94 -6.74 1.20
C LEU A 112 9.47 -5.28 1.29
N TYR A 113 8.34 -4.93 0.66
CA TYR A 113 7.72 -3.61 0.79
C TYR A 113 7.23 -3.34 2.22
N ALA A 114 6.59 -4.31 2.88
CA ALA A 114 6.15 -4.19 4.27
C ALA A 114 7.34 -3.97 5.22
N ALA A 115 8.38 -4.81 5.12
CA ALA A 115 9.59 -4.71 5.93
C ALA A 115 10.31 -3.37 5.71
N THR A 116 10.40 -2.91 4.46
CA THR A 116 11.01 -1.60 4.13
C THR A 116 10.20 -0.45 4.73
N ALA A 117 8.87 -0.50 4.70
CA ALA A 117 8.03 0.52 5.33
C ALA A 117 8.25 0.57 6.85
N ILE A 118 8.32 -0.59 7.52
CA ILE A 118 8.63 -0.70 8.95
C ILE A 118 10.03 -0.14 9.24
N ALA A 119 11.04 -0.50 8.45
CA ALA A 119 12.40 0.01 8.62
C ALA A 119 12.46 1.54 8.47
N LEU A 120 11.76 2.11 7.48
CA LEU A 120 11.69 3.57 7.31
C LEU A 120 11.05 4.28 8.51
N ALA A 121 10.01 3.69 9.10
CA ALA A 121 9.39 4.21 10.31
C ALA A 121 10.29 4.05 11.55
N ALA A 122 10.97 2.91 11.70
CA ALA A 122 11.87 2.65 12.81
C ALA A 122 13.13 3.55 12.79
N CYS A 123 13.68 3.79 11.60
CA CYS A 123 14.85 4.65 11.42
C CYS A 123 14.52 6.15 11.44
N GLY A 124 13.24 6.54 11.54
CA GLY A 124 12.83 7.94 11.50
C GLY A 124 13.26 8.65 10.21
N ALA A 125 13.29 7.94 9.07
CA ALA A 125 13.85 8.45 7.81
C ALA A 125 13.16 9.73 7.29
N GLY A 126 11.95 10.01 7.76
CA GLY A 126 11.19 11.23 7.47
C GLY A 126 11.78 12.48 8.11
N HIS A 127 12.56 12.35 9.18
CA HIS A 127 13.25 13.48 9.81
C HIS A 127 14.49 13.93 9.01
N THR A 128 15.16 12.99 8.34
CA THR A 128 16.43 13.24 7.65
C THR A 128 16.24 13.61 6.17
N TRP A 129 15.30 12.97 5.46
CA TRP A 129 15.10 13.17 4.01
C TRP A 129 13.69 13.66 3.62
N GLY A 130 12.85 14.06 4.58
CA GLY A 130 11.47 14.51 4.32
C GLY A 130 11.01 15.68 5.21
N LEU A 131 9.70 16.00 5.15
CA LEU A 131 9.06 17.06 5.95
C LEU A 131 8.76 16.61 7.40
N GLY A 132 9.29 15.47 7.83
CA GLY A 132 8.98 14.87 9.13
C GLY A 132 9.36 15.75 10.32
N ARG A 133 10.41 16.58 10.21
CA ARG A 133 10.77 17.55 11.26
C ARG A 133 9.69 18.64 11.46
N GLN A 134 9.13 19.17 10.37
CA GLN A 134 8.05 20.16 10.45
C GLN A 134 6.76 19.52 10.96
N TRP A 135 6.45 18.31 10.50
CA TRP A 135 5.32 17.53 10.99
C TRP A 135 5.43 17.19 12.49
N SER A 136 6.60 16.74 12.95
CA SER A 136 6.85 16.44 14.36
C SER A 136 6.77 17.68 15.25
N ALA A 137 7.09 18.87 14.74
CA ALA A 137 6.90 20.12 15.48
C ALA A 137 5.41 20.47 15.66
N ILE A 138 4.61 20.30 14.61
CA ILE A 138 3.16 20.53 14.64
C ILE A 138 2.48 19.52 15.58
N VAL A 139 2.74 18.24 15.39
CA VAL A 139 2.14 17.15 16.15
C VAL A 139 2.63 17.12 17.61
N GLY A 140 3.91 17.45 17.83
CA GLY A 140 4.49 17.59 19.15
C GLY A 140 3.83 18.69 19.98
N GLY A 141 3.45 19.80 19.35
CA GLY A 141 2.69 20.89 19.98
C GLY A 141 1.26 20.51 20.39
N VAL A 142 0.68 19.48 19.76
CA VAL A 142 -0.70 19.00 20.02
C VAL A 142 -0.71 17.70 20.87
N GLY A 143 0.46 17.22 21.32
CA GLY A 143 0.58 16.03 22.18
C GLY A 143 0.40 14.68 21.46
N LEU A 144 0.22 14.67 20.13
CA LEU A 144 -0.05 13.48 19.32
C LEU A 144 1.23 12.76 18.87
N ARG A 145 2.22 12.59 19.77
CA ARG A 145 3.58 12.08 19.47
C ARG A 145 3.66 10.75 18.72
N TRP A 146 2.57 9.98 18.66
CA TRP A 146 2.48 8.74 17.89
C TRP A 146 2.35 8.95 16.37
N LEU A 147 1.91 10.15 15.94
CA LEU A 147 1.87 10.57 14.53
C LEU A 147 3.19 11.15 14.02
N ALA A 148 4.17 11.39 14.91
CA ALA A 148 5.54 11.73 14.55
C ALA A 148 6.32 10.46 14.22
#